data_AF-A0A3D3KS57-F1
#
_entry.id   AF-A0A3D3KS57-F1
#
_cell.length_a   1.000
_cell.length_b   1.000
_cell.length_c   1.000
_cell.angle_alpha   90.00
_cell.angle_beta   90.00
_cell.angle_gamma   90.00
#
_symmetry.space_group_name_H-M   'P 1'
#
loop_
_entity.id
_entity.type
_entity.pdbx_description
1 polymer ?
#
loop_
_entity_poly.entity_id
_entity_poly.type
_entity_poly.pdbx_seq_one_letter_code
_entity_poly.pdbx_strand_id
1 'polypeptide(L)'
;MGLLLKEKTVIKKYSLLGACRMGTKKALVMVDRIYLTIKGLFTQRVSSETVGGIIMIAQASYESAKVGFGKLLYFMGIISLQLAVLNLLPIPVLDGGHLLFLGVEKLKGSPVSERTMAVAQYIGLALILCLFVYATRNDILRLFTTQQ
;
A
#
# COMPACT_ATOMS: atom_id res chain seq x y z
N MET A 1 5.71 -42.32 -3.26
CA MET A 1 6.03 -41.99 -4.66
C MET A 1 5.73 -40.52 -4.87
N GLY A 2 6.73 -39.67 -4.59
CA GLY A 2 6.58 -38.21 -4.55
C GLY A 2 6.55 -37.60 -5.94
N LEU A 3 5.39 -37.06 -6.32
CA LEU A 3 5.30 -36.09 -7.40
C LEU A 3 5.65 -34.72 -6.82
N LEU A 4 6.94 -34.47 -6.65
CA LEU A 4 7.45 -33.11 -6.58
C LEU A 4 7.22 -32.48 -7.96
N LEU A 5 6.09 -31.80 -8.13
CA LEU A 5 5.92 -30.84 -9.20
C LEU A 5 6.95 -29.74 -8.99
N LYS A 6 8.16 -29.99 -9.50
CA LYS A 6 9.21 -28.99 -9.68
C LYS A 6 8.63 -27.98 -10.66
N GLU A 7 7.96 -26.96 -10.13
CA GLU A 7 7.59 -25.78 -10.90
C GLU A 7 8.87 -25.29 -11.57
N LYS A 8 9.01 -25.59 -12.86
CA LYS A 8 10.09 -25.05 -13.66
C LYS A 8 9.80 -23.57 -13.77
N THR A 9 10.48 -22.78 -12.95
CA THR A 9 10.55 -21.32 -13.10
C THR A 9 11.25 -21.04 -14.43
N VAL A 10 10.49 -21.03 -15.53
CA VAL A 10 11.02 -20.68 -16.84
C VAL A 10 11.29 -19.18 -16.81
N ILE A 11 12.58 -18.81 -16.72
CA ILE A 11 13.00 -17.42 -16.85
C ILE A 11 12.69 -16.97 -18.27
N LYS A 12 11.48 -16.42 -18.44
CA LYS A 12 11.04 -15.87 -19.72
C LYS A 12 11.72 -14.53 -19.90
N LYS A 13 12.73 -14.49 -20.76
CA LYS A 13 13.39 -13.24 -21.17
C LYS A 13 12.40 -12.43 -22.00
N TYR A 14 12.07 -11.23 -21.54
CA TYR A 14 11.27 -10.28 -22.30
C TYR A 14 12.20 -9.26 -22.96
N SER A 15 11.84 -8.79 -24.15
CA SER A 15 12.42 -7.57 -24.71
C SER A 15 12.06 -6.37 -23.83
N LEU A 16 12.75 -5.24 -23.97
CA LEU A 16 12.49 -4.02 -23.18
C LEU A 16 10.99 -3.64 -23.20
N LEU A 17 10.40 -3.59 -24.40
CA LEU A 17 8.98 -3.29 -24.57
C LEU A 17 8.07 -4.37 -23.98
N GLY A 18 8.45 -5.65 -24.13
CA GLY A 18 7.74 -6.77 -23.54
C GLY A 18 7.75 -6.73 -22.01
N ALA A 19 8.87 -6.31 -21.41
CA ALA A 19 9.04 -6.18 -19.97
C ALA A 19 8.19 -5.03 -19.42
N CYS A 20 8.18 -3.87 -20.09
CA CYS A 20 7.30 -2.75 -19.72
C CYS A 20 5.82 -3.16 -19.78
N ARG A 21 5.38 -3.77 -20.88
CA ARG A 21 3.99 -4.24 -21.02
C ARG A 21 3.60 -5.26 -19.96
N MET A 22 4.49 -6.20 -19.65
CA MET A 22 4.27 -7.19 -18.60
C MET A 22 4.24 -6.55 -17.21
N GLY A 23 5.13 -5.59 -16.96
CA GLY A 23 5.15 -4.79 -15.74
C GLY A 23 3.83 -4.05 -15.52
N THR A 24 3.33 -3.34 -16.54
CA THR A 24 2.03 -2.64 -16.48
C THR A 24 0.88 -3.60 -16.21
N LYS A 25 0.82 -4.75 -16.91
CA LYS A 25 -0.21 -5.76 -16.65
C LYS A 25 -0.18 -6.27 -15.21
N LYS A 26 1.02 -6.56 -14.69
CA LYS A 26 1.19 -6.99 -13.30
C LYS A 26 0.79 -5.90 -12.31
N ALA A 27 1.14 -4.65 -12.59
CA ALA A 27 0.74 -3.51 -11.76
C ALA A 27 -0.78 -3.40 -11.67
N LEU A 28 -1.50 -3.49 -12.80
CA LEU A 28 -2.97 -3.45 -12.81
C LEU A 28 -3.59 -4.57 -11.96
N VAL A 29 -3.11 -5.82 -12.13
CA VAL A 29 -3.57 -6.94 -11.30
C VAL A 29 -3.28 -6.72 -9.81
N MET A 30 -2.17 -6.07 -9.48
CA MET A 30 -1.85 -5.74 -8.09
C MET A 30 -2.74 -4.62 -7.54
N VAL A 31 -3.13 -3.63 -8.35
CA VAL A 31 -4.12 -2.61 -7.97
C VAL A 31 -5.45 -3.27 -7.61
N ASP A 32 -5.94 -4.21 -8.43
CA ASP A 32 -7.17 -4.94 -8.15
C ASP A 32 -7.08 -5.70 -6.81
N ARG A 33 -5.94 -6.33 -6.54
CA ARG A 33 -5.70 -7.02 -5.26
C ARG A 33 -5.70 -6.07 -4.07
N ILE A 34 -5.07 -4.90 -4.20
CA ILE A 34 -5.05 -3.88 -3.15
C ILE A 34 -6.49 -3.43 -2.87
N TYR A 35 -7.27 -3.15 -3.90
CA TYR A 35 -8.68 -2.76 -3.75
C TYR A 35 -9.52 -3.84 -3.04
N LEU A 36 -9.36 -5.11 -3.43
CA LEU A 36 -10.04 -6.22 -2.77
C LEU A 36 -9.64 -6.35 -1.29
N THR A 37 -8.35 -6.17 -0.97
CA THR A 37 -7.87 -6.18 0.42
C THR A 37 -8.47 -5.03 1.22
N ILE A 38 -8.49 -3.81 0.68
CA ILE A 38 -9.10 -2.65 1.33
C ILE A 38 -10.60 -2.92 1.59
N LYS A 39 -11.33 -3.43 0.61
CA LYS A 39 -12.73 -3.83 0.78
C LYS A 39 -12.90 -4.94 1.84
N GLY A 40 -11.95 -5.87 1.90
CA GLY A 40 -11.88 -6.93 2.90
C GLY A 40 -11.70 -6.42 4.34
N LEU A 41 -10.92 -5.34 4.52
CA LEU A 41 -10.73 -4.70 5.83
C LEU A 41 -12.05 -4.13 6.37
N PHE A 42 -12.83 -3.45 5.53
CA PHE A 42 -14.16 -2.93 5.94
C PHE A 42 -15.19 -4.02 6.24
N THR A 43 -15.00 -5.23 5.71
CA THR A 43 -15.91 -6.37 5.95
C THR A 43 -15.44 -7.30 7.07
N GLN A 44 -14.39 -6.93 7.82
CA GLN A 44 -13.75 -7.74 8.87
C GLN A 44 -13.32 -9.15 8.44
N ARG A 45 -13.18 -9.40 7.13
CA ARG A 45 -12.74 -10.70 6.57
C ARG A 45 -11.23 -10.84 6.51
N VAL A 46 -10.50 -9.76 6.78
CA VAL A 46 -9.04 -9.71 6.80
C VAL A 46 -8.62 -9.39 8.22
N SER A 47 -7.87 -10.30 8.85
CA SER A 47 -7.36 -10.08 10.20
C SER A 47 -6.48 -8.84 10.23
N SER A 48 -6.71 -7.95 11.22
CA SER A 48 -5.96 -6.72 11.49
C SER A 48 -4.45 -6.95 11.61
N GLU A 49 -4.04 -8.21 11.80
CA GLU A 49 -2.67 -8.72 11.79
C GLU A 49 -1.97 -8.69 10.43
N THR A 50 -2.70 -8.52 9.33
CA THR A 50 -2.16 -8.53 7.95
C THR A 50 -1.70 -7.15 7.49
N VAL A 51 -2.10 -6.09 8.19
CA VAL A 51 -1.62 -4.74 7.91
C VAL A 51 -0.23 -4.62 8.52
N GLY A 52 0.79 -4.89 7.70
CA GLY A 52 2.18 -4.76 8.14
C GLY A 52 2.53 -3.31 8.42
N GLY A 53 2.97 -3.01 9.65
CA GLY A 53 3.49 -1.69 9.96
C GLY A 53 4.95 -1.50 9.51
N ILE A 54 5.56 -0.42 9.97
CA ILE A 54 6.88 0.07 9.53
C ILE A 54 7.97 -1.00 9.76
N ILE A 55 7.90 -1.69 10.89
CA ILE A 55 8.90 -2.68 11.27
C ILE A 55 8.80 -3.88 10.34
N MET A 56 7.58 -4.34 10.06
CA MET A 56 7.36 -5.46 9.13
C MET A 56 7.84 -5.12 7.72
N ILE A 57 7.62 -3.88 7.26
CA ILE A 57 8.14 -3.41 5.97
C ILE A 57 9.68 -3.42 5.97
N ALA A 58 10.31 -2.97 7.06
CA ALA A 58 11.77 -2.99 7.19
C ALA A 58 12.34 -4.42 7.15
N GLN A 59 11.72 -5.36 7.88
CA GLN A 59 12.10 -6.78 7.86
C GLN A 59 11.90 -7.40 6.48
N ALA A 60 10.75 -7.16 5.84
CA ALA A 60 10.47 -7.68 4.50
C ALA A 60 11.43 -7.11 3.44
N SER A 61 11.86 -5.86 3.61
CA SER A 61 12.89 -5.22 2.77
C SER A 61 14.24 -5.93 2.95
N TYR A 62 14.64 -6.18 4.21
CA TYR A 62 15.88 -6.86 4.55
C TYR A 62 15.93 -8.29 3.99
N GLU A 63 14.85 -9.07 4.17
CA GLU A 63 14.74 -10.42 3.61
C GLU A 63 14.73 -10.40 2.07
N SER A 64 14.07 -9.41 1.45
CA SER A 64 14.09 -9.25 -0.01
C SER A 64 15.48 -8.91 -0.54
N ALA A 65 16.26 -8.12 0.20
CA ALA A 65 17.64 -7.78 -0.15
C ALA A 65 18.57 -8.99 -0.07
N LYS A 66 18.41 -9.87 0.94
CA LYS A 66 19.17 -11.13 1.05
C LYS A 66 18.96 -12.07 -0.13
N VAL A 67 17.74 -12.13 -0.67
CA VAL A 67 17.43 -12.96 -1.85
C VAL A 67 18.10 -12.44 -3.12
N GLY A 68 18.29 -11.12 -3.22
CA GLY A 68 19.04 -10.49 -4.29
C GLY A 68 18.32 -9.29 -4.92
N PHE A 69 19.06 -8.56 -5.78
CA PHE A 69 18.65 -7.26 -6.31
C PHE A 69 17.31 -7.29 -7.07
N GLY A 70 17.05 -8.33 -7.85
CA GLY A 70 15.77 -8.47 -8.58
C GLY A 70 14.55 -8.60 -7.67
N LYS A 71 14.70 -9.28 -6.52
CA LYS A 71 13.62 -9.43 -5.52
C LYS A 71 13.39 -8.12 -4.77
N LEU A 72 14.47 -7.41 -4.43
CA LEU A 72 14.40 -6.09 -3.82
C LEU A 72 13.67 -5.08 -4.72
N LEU A 73 14.04 -4.99 -6.01
CA LEU A 73 13.36 -4.13 -6.97
C LEU A 73 11.86 -4.46 -7.10
N TYR A 74 11.52 -5.75 -7.10
CA TYR A 74 10.13 -6.18 -7.13
C TYR A 74 9.37 -5.75 -5.86
N PHE A 75 9.99 -5.91 -4.68
CA PHE A 75 9.42 -5.47 -3.41
C PHE A 75 9.21 -3.94 -3.39
N MET A 76 10.21 -3.16 -3.80
CA MET A 76 10.10 -1.71 -3.92
C MET A 76 8.96 -1.29 -4.87
N GLY A 77 8.80 -2.01 -6.00
CA GLY A 77 7.70 -1.78 -6.93
C GLY A 77 6.32 -2.03 -6.29
N ILE A 78 6.18 -3.07 -5.46
CA ILE A 78 4.93 -3.33 -4.73
C ILE A 78 4.65 -2.22 -3.72
N ILE A 79 5.62 -1.83 -2.90
CA ILE A 79 5.44 -0.75 -1.91
C ILE A 79 5.09 0.57 -2.59
N SER A 80 5.77 0.92 -3.68
CA SER A 80 5.46 2.11 -4.48
C SER A 80 4.02 2.10 -5.00
N LEU A 81 3.53 0.95 -5.49
CA LEU A 81 2.16 0.82 -5.94
C LEU A 81 1.15 0.94 -4.79
N GLN A 82 1.45 0.36 -3.63
CA GLN A 82 0.61 0.50 -2.44
C GLN A 82 0.50 1.96 -2.00
N LEU A 83 1.62 2.70 -1.94
CA LEU A 83 1.62 4.13 -1.63
C LEU A 83 0.83 4.94 -2.68
N ALA A 84 0.98 4.63 -3.96
CA ALA A 84 0.23 5.30 -5.03
C ALA A 84 -1.28 5.10 -4.86
N VAL A 85 -1.74 3.87 -4.57
CA VAL A 85 -3.16 3.59 -4.35
C VAL A 85 -3.67 4.26 -3.07
N LEU A 86 -2.91 4.20 -1.98
CA LEU A 86 -3.27 4.83 -0.71
C LEU A 86 -3.35 6.37 -0.84
N ASN A 87 -2.43 6.99 -1.57
CA ASN A 87 -2.43 8.44 -1.81
C ASN A 87 -3.62 8.91 -2.64
N LEU A 88 -4.24 8.05 -3.44
CA LEU A 88 -5.46 8.37 -4.17
C LEU A 88 -6.74 8.26 -3.32
N LEU A 89 -6.64 7.79 -2.08
CA LEU A 89 -7.80 7.72 -1.19
C LEU A 89 -8.30 9.14 -0.83
N PRO A 90 -9.62 9.31 -0.62
CA PRO A 90 -10.23 10.60 -0.27
C PRO A 90 -9.98 10.98 1.20
N ILE A 91 -8.71 11.03 1.60
CA ILE A 91 -8.27 11.35 2.96
C ILE A 91 -7.62 12.74 2.93
N PRO A 92 -8.09 13.71 3.72
CA PRO A 92 -7.43 15.02 3.83
C PRO A 92 -5.95 14.85 4.18
N VAL A 93 -5.07 15.70 3.62
CA VAL A 93 -3.58 15.62 3.65
C VAL A 93 -2.97 14.76 2.53
N LEU A 94 -3.67 13.75 2.01
CA LEU A 94 -3.19 12.97 0.87
C LEU A 94 -3.62 13.62 -0.46
N ASP A 95 -2.95 13.26 -1.56
CA ASP A 95 -3.23 13.78 -2.91
C ASP A 95 -4.71 13.58 -3.30
N GLY A 96 -5.31 12.45 -2.93
CA GLY A 96 -6.72 12.15 -3.15
C GLY A 96 -7.69 13.01 -2.33
N GLY A 97 -7.24 13.58 -1.20
CA GLY A 97 -8.00 14.59 -0.46
C GLY A 97 -8.15 15.88 -1.25
N HIS A 98 -7.11 16.30 -1.98
CA HIS A 98 -7.18 17.45 -2.88
C HIS A 98 -8.12 17.20 -4.06
N LEU A 99 -8.08 15.98 -4.63
CA LEU A 99 -9.03 15.56 -5.66
C LEU A 99 -10.47 15.57 -5.15
N LEU A 100 -10.70 15.17 -3.90
CA LEU A 100 -12.01 15.26 -3.26
C LEU A 100 -12.48 16.71 -3.13
N PHE A 101 -11.64 17.65 -2.69
CA PHE A 101 -12.01 19.05 -2.62
C PHE A 101 -12.35 19.63 -3.99
N LEU A 102 -11.56 19.34 -5.03
CA LEU A 102 -11.85 19.74 -6.41
C LEU A 102 -13.19 19.15 -6.90
N GLY A 103 -13.49 17.90 -6.54
CA GLY A 103 -14.77 17.26 -6.83
C GLY A 103 -15.94 18.00 -6.16
N VAL A 104 -15.79 18.34 -4.88
CA VAL A 104 -16.80 19.12 -4.13
C VAL A 104 -16.97 20.52 -4.71
N GLU A 105 -15.90 21.20 -5.08
CA GLU A 105 -15.95 22.53 -5.73
C GLU A 105 -16.69 22.47 -7.05
N LYS A 106 -16.43 21.45 -7.87
CA LYS A 106 -17.12 21.24 -9.14
C LYS A 106 -18.63 21.01 -8.95
N LEU A 107 -19.03 20.28 -7.91
CA LEU A 107 -20.45 20.04 -7.59
C LEU A 107 -21.11 21.28 -6.96
N LYS A 108 -20.39 22.00 -6.10
CA LYS A 108 -20.87 23.20 -5.40
C LYS A 108 -20.86 24.45 -6.28
N GLY A 109 -20.10 24.45 -7.38
CA GLY A 109 -19.93 25.59 -8.29
C GLY A 109 -19.17 26.78 -7.69
N SER A 110 -18.61 26.63 -6.49
CA SER A 110 -17.88 27.69 -5.77
C SER A 110 -16.73 27.09 -4.97
N PRO A 111 -15.64 27.85 -4.76
CA PRO A 111 -14.46 27.36 -4.05
C PRO A 111 -14.80 26.95 -2.62
N VAL A 112 -14.13 25.92 -2.10
CA VAL A 112 -14.17 25.58 -0.68
C VAL A 112 -13.40 26.63 0.09
N SER A 113 -13.94 27.06 1.24
CA SER A 113 -13.27 28.11 2.02
C SER A 113 -11.90 27.61 2.52
N GLU A 114 -10.89 28.47 2.49
CA GLU A 114 -9.54 28.13 2.95
C GLU A 114 -9.54 27.63 4.40
N ARG A 115 -10.41 28.21 5.25
CA ARG A 115 -10.60 27.78 6.64
C ARG A 115 -11.10 26.35 6.73
N THR A 116 -12.08 25.98 5.90
CA THR A 116 -12.61 24.60 5.87
C THR A 116 -11.55 23.62 5.41
N MET A 117 -10.78 23.97 4.37
CA MET A 117 -9.70 23.12 3.85
C MET A 117 -8.60 22.92 4.89
N ALA A 118 -8.16 24.00 5.54
CA ALA A 118 -7.14 23.94 6.60
C ALA A 118 -7.59 23.09 7.78
N VAL A 119 -8.83 23.26 8.26
CA VAL A 119 -9.38 22.44 9.36
C VAL A 119 -9.44 20.97 8.96
N ALA A 120 -9.92 20.66 7.76
CA ALA A 120 -9.97 19.28 7.26
C ALA A 120 -8.57 18.66 7.16
N GLN A 121 -7.56 19.43 6.71
CA GLN A 121 -6.16 19.00 6.66
C GLN A 121 -5.60 18.72 8.07
N TYR A 122 -5.81 19.61 9.04
CA TYR A 122 -5.34 19.38 10.41
C TYR A 122 -5.99 18.15 11.05
N ILE A 123 -7.30 17.94 10.81
CA ILE A 123 -8.00 16.74 11.26
C ILE A 123 -7.42 15.49 10.60
N GLY A 124 -7.22 15.52 9.28
CA GLY A 124 -6.60 14.41 8.54
C GLY A 124 -5.21 14.08 9.06
N LEU A 125 -4.38 15.10 9.30
CA LEU A 125 -3.03 14.95 9.85
C LEU A 125 -3.07 14.31 11.24
N ALA A 126 -3.94 14.81 12.13
CA ALA A 126 -4.08 14.27 13.47
C ALA A 126 -4.50 12.79 13.46
N LEU A 127 -5.44 12.42 12.58
CA LEU A 127 -5.88 11.03 12.39
C LEU A 127 -4.75 10.14 11.89
N ILE A 128 -3.99 10.57 10.87
CA ILE A 128 -2.85 9.81 10.32
C ILE A 128 -1.76 9.63 11.37
N LEU A 129 -1.41 10.68 12.12
CA LEU A 129 -0.42 10.61 13.19
C LEU A 129 -0.88 9.67 14.31
N CYS A 130 -2.16 9.73 14.70
CA CYS A 130 -2.72 8.81 15.69
C CYS A 130 -2.62 7.36 15.21
N LEU A 131 -3.01 7.09 13.96
CA LEU A 131 -2.90 5.76 13.35
C LEU A 131 -1.44 5.29 13.26
N PHE A 132 -0.51 6.18 12.90
CA PHE A 132 0.91 5.90 12.82
C PHE A 132 1.46 5.46 14.18
N VAL A 133 1.15 6.20 15.24
CA VAL A 133 1.55 5.86 16.62
C VAL A 133 0.92 4.53 17.04
N TYR A 134 -0.37 4.33 16.78
CA TYR A 134 -1.07 3.09 17.09
C TYR A 134 -0.45 1.87 16.38
N ALA A 135 -0.24 1.97 15.07
CA ALA A 135 0.35 0.90 14.26
C ALA A 135 1.79 0.60 14.68
N THR A 136 2.59 1.63 14.93
CA THR A 136 3.98 1.46 15.40
C THR A 136 4.02 0.80 16.77
N ARG A 137 3.14 1.20 17.70
CA ARG A 137 3.02 0.54 19.01
C ARG A 137 2.63 -0.94 18.85
N ASN A 138 1.67 -1.24 17.97
CA ASN A 138 1.22 -2.61 17.71
C ASN A 138 2.35 -3.48 17.12
N ASP A 139 3.11 -2.96 16.17
CA ASP A 139 4.29 -3.61 15.59
C ASP A 139 5.33 -3.95 16.67
N ILE A 140 5.65 -2.98 17.54
CA ILE A 140 6.62 -3.16 18.62
C ILE A 140 6.16 -4.26 19.59
N LEU A 141 4.90 -4.23 20.02
CA LEU A 141 4.34 -5.26 20.91
C LEU A 141 4.39 -6.65 20.29
N ARG A 142 4.12 -6.74 18.98
CA ARG A 142 4.19 -8.01 18.24
C ARG A 142 5.59 -8.59 18.21
N LEU A 143 6.63 -7.75 18.06
CA LEU A 143 8.03 -8.21 18.12
C LEU A 143 8.37 -8.84 19.47
N PHE A 144 7.90 -8.27 20.57
CA PHE A 144 8.17 -8.80 21.91
C PHE A 144 7.35 -10.06 22.21
N THR A 145 6.14 -10.16 21.66
CA THR A 145 5.23 -11.31 21.90
C THR A 145 5.56 -12.51 21.02
N THR A 146 6.07 -12.30 19.79
CA THR A 146 6.39 -13.39 18.83
C THR A 146 7.77 -14.04 19.09
N GLN A 147 8.45 -13.66 20.18
CA GLN A 147 9.73 -14.26 20.62
C GLN A 147 9.54 -15.36 21.70
N GLN A 148 8.32 -15.90 21.85
CA GLN A 148 8.02 -17.09 22.68
C GLN A 148 7.39 -18.21 21.86
#